data_AF-A0A853EJB8-F1
#
_entry.id   AF-A0A853EJB8-F1
#
_cell.length_a   1.000
_cell.length_b   1.000
_cell.length_c   1.000
_cell.angle_alpha   90.00
_cell.angle_beta   90.00
_cell.angle_gamma   90.00
#
_symmetry.space_group_name_H-M   'P 1'
#
loop_
_entity.id
_entity.type
_entity.pdbx_description
1 polymer ?
#
loop_
_entity_poly.entity_id
_entity_poly.type
_entity_poly.pdbx_seq_one_letter_code
_entity_poly.pdbx_strand_id
1 'polypeptide(L)'
;PRLHEPDDPAEPMAQADVDYLAVTGACLMYRRADHEAVGGWNEDLPLNFNDTDFCLRLAARGASIVCVNSVRLIHRESSTRQARTLDSEAARLAPWAGLMAADPHIEYWG
;
A
#
# COMPACT_ATOMS: atom_id res chain seq x y z
N PRO A 1 -5.19 -4.96 22.19
CA PRO A 1 -4.30 -4.36 21.17
C PRO A 1 -2.87 -4.84 21.41
N ARG A 2 -2.26 -5.57 20.45
CA ARG A 2 -0.81 -5.77 20.51
C ARG A 2 -0.17 -4.39 20.35
N LEU A 3 0.65 -3.99 21.31
CA LEU A 3 1.52 -2.84 21.09
C LEU A 3 2.52 -3.28 20.01
N HIS A 4 2.62 -2.50 18.94
CA HIS A 4 3.68 -2.67 17.95
C HIS A 4 5.00 -2.51 18.70
N GLU A 5 5.84 -3.55 18.67
CA GLU A 5 7.23 -3.40 19.09
C GLU A 5 7.88 -2.36 18.16
N PRO A 6 8.65 -1.41 18.71
CA PRO A 6 9.34 -0.43 17.87
C PRO A 6 10.25 -1.17 16.89
N ASP A 7 10.25 -0.74 15.63
CA ASP A 7 11.19 -1.26 14.62
C ASP A 7 12.62 -1.21 15.18
N ASP A 8 13.42 -2.25 14.92
CA ASP A 8 14.83 -2.25 15.29
C ASP A 8 15.52 -1.10 14.52
N PRO A 9 16.10 -0.10 15.20
CA PRO A 9 16.81 0.99 14.53
C PRO A 9 18.03 0.51 13.72
N ALA A 10 18.50 -0.73 13.93
CA ALA A 10 19.55 -1.34 13.12
C ALA A 10 19.06 -1.91 11.78
N GLU A 11 17.74 -2.06 11.57
CA GLU A 11 17.15 -2.46 10.29
C GLU A 11 17.29 -1.32 9.27
N PRO A 12 18.13 -1.45 8.22
CA PRO A 12 18.41 -0.35 7.28
C PRO A 12 17.16 0.13 6.54
N MET A 13 16.23 -0.79 6.26
CA MET A 13 14.94 -0.46 5.64
C MET A 13 14.00 0.33 6.56
N ALA A 14 14.21 0.27 7.88
CA ALA A 14 13.40 1.03 8.84
C ALA A 14 13.78 2.52 8.92
N GLN A 15 14.87 2.93 8.24
CA GLN A 15 15.45 4.27 8.36
C GLN A 15 15.59 5.03 7.02
N ALA A 16 15.66 4.33 5.89
CA ALA A 16 15.74 4.96 4.57
C ALA A 16 14.37 5.00 3.89
N ASP A 17 14.08 6.06 3.13
CA ASP A 17 12.90 6.09 2.27
C ASP A 17 13.09 5.07 1.13
N VAL A 18 12.06 4.27 0.86
CA VAL A 18 12.13 3.14 -0.09
C VAL A 18 10.95 3.21 -1.07
N ASP A 19 11.24 2.94 -2.34
CA ASP A 19 10.24 2.79 -3.39
C ASP A 19 9.56 1.42 -3.27
N TYR A 20 8.24 1.39 -3.39
CA TYR A 20 7.43 0.18 -3.45
C TYR A 20 6.47 0.25 -4.64
N LEU A 21 5.79 -0.85 -4.96
CA LEU A 21 4.65 -0.81 -5.88
C LEU A 21 3.36 -0.32 -5.21
N ALA A 22 3.23 -0.52 -3.90
CA ALA A 22 2.09 -0.07 -3.12
C ALA A 22 2.44 0.11 -1.64
N VAL A 23 1.74 1.03 -0.98
CA VAL A 23 1.78 1.23 0.47
C VAL A 23 0.35 1.24 1.03
N THR A 24 0.21 0.99 2.33
CA THR A 24 -1.12 0.96 2.95
C THR A 24 -1.77 2.35 3.00
N GLY A 25 -3.10 2.38 2.86
CA GLY A 25 -3.91 3.60 2.92
C GLY A 25 -4.08 4.19 4.32
N ALA A 26 -3.46 3.61 5.36
CA ALA A 26 -3.54 4.12 6.73
C ALA A 26 -3.00 5.56 6.86
N CYS A 27 -1.97 5.89 6.08
CA CYS A 27 -1.46 7.24 5.93
C CYS A 27 -0.85 7.39 4.53
N LEU A 28 -1.60 8.01 3.61
CA LEU A 28 -1.20 8.20 2.22
C LEU A 28 -1.33 9.68 1.83
N MET A 29 -0.34 10.20 1.10
CA MET A 29 -0.38 11.53 0.50
C MET A 29 -0.06 11.42 -0.99
N TYR A 30 -0.79 12.15 -1.82
CA TYR A 30 -0.61 12.19 -3.27
C TYR A 30 -0.99 13.57 -3.81
N ARG A 31 -0.50 13.91 -5.00
CA ARG A 31 -0.94 15.12 -5.70
C ARG A 31 -2.36 14.90 -6.22
N ARG A 32 -3.18 15.94 -6.17
CA ARG A 32 -4.53 15.92 -6.76
C ARG A 32 -4.51 15.49 -8.23
N ALA A 33 -3.53 15.99 -9.00
CA ALA A 33 -3.38 15.63 -10.42
C ALA A 33 -3.13 14.12 -10.62
N ASP A 34 -2.40 13.47 -9.71
CA ASP A 34 -2.14 12.03 -9.79
C ASP A 34 -3.42 11.24 -9.54
N HIS A 35 -4.23 11.65 -8.55
CA HIS A 35 -5.55 11.06 -8.29
C HIS A 35 -6.50 11.21 -9.48
N GLU A 36 -6.60 12.41 -10.04
CA GLU A 36 -7.44 12.66 -11.23
C GLU A 36 -6.94 11.87 -12.45
N ALA A 37 -5.62 11.72 -12.62
CA ALA A 37 -5.02 11.02 -13.74
C ALA A 37 -5.32 9.51 -13.77
N VAL A 38 -5.63 8.90 -12.63
CA VAL A 38 -6.06 7.49 -12.54
C VAL A 38 -7.57 7.31 -12.39
N GLY A 39 -8.34 8.41 -12.42
CA GLY A 39 -9.80 8.37 -12.24
C GLY A 39 -10.25 8.23 -10.78
N GLY A 40 -9.36 8.50 -9.82
CA GLY A 40 -9.65 8.45 -8.39
C GLY A 40 -9.63 7.06 -7.77
N TRP A 41 -10.30 6.90 -6.63
CA TRP A 41 -10.44 5.61 -5.95
C TRP A 41 -11.37 4.67 -6.71
N ASN A 42 -11.06 3.38 -6.69
CA ASN A 42 -11.94 2.37 -7.26
C ASN A 42 -13.07 2.06 -6.26
N GLU A 43 -14.28 2.53 -6.54
CA GLU A 43 -15.44 2.35 -5.65
C GLU A 43 -15.90 0.88 -5.55
N ASP A 44 -15.47 -0.01 -6.47
CA ASP A 44 -15.68 -1.45 -6.37
C ASP A 44 -14.81 -2.10 -5.26
N LEU A 45 -13.85 -1.36 -4.71
CA LEU A 45 -12.98 -1.74 -3.59
C LEU A 45 -13.25 -0.82 -2.39
N PRO A 46 -14.38 -0.96 -1.68
CA PRO A 46 -14.74 -0.04 -0.60
C PRO A 46 -13.97 -0.30 0.70
N LEU A 47 -13.37 -1.49 0.87
CA LEU A 47 -12.81 -1.93 2.14
C LEU A 47 -11.38 -2.47 2.04
N ASN A 48 -11.12 -3.37 1.09
CA ASN A 48 -9.81 -4.00 0.95
C ASN A 48 -9.20 -3.65 -0.42
N PHE A 49 -7.86 -3.56 -0.45
CA PHE A 49 -7.05 -3.39 -1.65
C PHE A 49 -7.26 -2.09 -2.44
N ASN A 50 -8.06 -1.15 -1.95
CA ASN A 50 -8.30 0.13 -2.63
C ASN A 50 -7.02 0.96 -2.75
N ASP A 51 -6.22 0.97 -1.69
CA ASP A 51 -4.87 1.54 -1.61
C ASP A 51 -3.89 0.85 -2.56
N THR A 52 -3.92 -0.48 -2.59
CA THR A 52 -3.07 -1.30 -3.46
C THR A 52 -3.39 -1.05 -4.94
N ASP A 53 -4.68 -1.11 -5.33
CA ASP A 53 -5.12 -0.82 -6.70
C ASP A 53 -4.78 0.62 -7.12
N PHE A 54 -4.99 1.59 -6.23
CA PHE A 54 -4.65 2.99 -6.49
C PHE A 54 -3.15 3.17 -6.76
N CYS A 55 -2.29 2.59 -5.92
CA CYS A 55 -0.84 2.65 -6.10
C CYS A 55 -0.38 1.95 -7.38
N LEU A 56 -0.93 0.78 -7.69
CA LEU A 56 -0.59 0.03 -8.90
C LEU A 56 -1.00 0.77 -10.18
N ARG A 57 -2.16 1.45 -10.19
CA ARG A 57 -2.56 2.33 -11.30
C ARG A 57 -1.62 3.52 -11.50
N LEU A 58 -1.10 4.08 -10.41
CA LEU A 58 -0.09 5.16 -10.47
C LEU A 58 1.26 4.63 -10.96
N ALA A 59 1.73 3.50 -10.41
CA ALA A 59 2.97 2.85 -10.81
C ALA A 59 2.97 2.46 -12.29
N ALA A 60 1.85 1.93 -12.80
CA ALA A 60 1.67 1.62 -14.22
C ALA A 60 1.77 2.84 -15.16
N ARG A 61 1.63 4.06 -14.62
CA ARG A 61 1.83 5.32 -15.32
C ARG A 61 3.23 5.91 -15.13
N GLY A 62 4.12 5.20 -14.44
CA GLY A 62 5.49 5.62 -14.15
C GLY A 62 5.65 6.52 -12.91
N ALA A 63 4.66 6.57 -12.02
CA ALA A 63 4.82 7.27 -10.74
C ALA A 63 5.59 6.41 -9.73
N SER A 64 6.45 7.05 -8.93
CA SER A 64 7.08 6.42 -7.77
C SER A 64 6.12 6.41 -6.58
N ILE A 65 6.03 5.27 -5.89
CA ILE A 65 5.31 5.15 -4.63
C ILE A 65 6.36 4.96 -3.53
N VAL A 66 6.49 5.93 -2.64
CA VAL A 66 7.59 5.99 -1.67
C VAL A 66 7.04 5.79 -0.25
N CYS A 67 7.61 4.84 0.50
CA CYS A 67 7.40 4.75 1.93
C CYS A 67 8.43 5.64 2.64
N VAL A 68 7.94 6.69 3.33
CA VAL A 68 8.79 7.62 4.08
C VAL A 68 9.06 7.04 5.46
N ASN A 69 10.07 6.17 5.55
CA ASN A 69 10.34 5.40 6.77
C ASN A 69 10.88 6.25 7.92
N SER A 70 11.23 7.52 7.70
CA SER A 70 11.58 8.42 8.81
C SER A 70 10.36 8.90 9.63
N VAL A 71 9.13 8.75 9.11
CA VAL A 71 7.90 9.20 9.77
C VAL A 71 7.20 8.04 10.46
N ARG A 72 6.85 8.20 11.75
CA ARG A 72 6.12 7.18 12.53
C ARG A 72 4.73 7.68 12.91
N LEU A 73 3.71 6.85 12.66
CA LEU A 73 2.33 7.09 13.09
C LEU A 73 1.78 5.85 13.79
N ILE A 74 0.88 6.06 14.76
CA ILE A 74 0.16 4.97 15.42
C ILE A 74 -1.15 4.75 14.68
N HIS A 75 -1.27 3.61 13.99
CA HIS A 75 -2.52 3.17 13.38
C HIS A 75 -3.24 2.18 14.31
N ARG A 76 -4.47 2.50 14.74
CA ARG A 76 -5.30 1.59 15.54
C ARG A 76 -6.11 0.67 14.63
N GLU A 77 -5.42 -0.34 14.11
CA GLU A 77 -5.96 -1.27 13.13
C GLU A 77 -7.31 -1.87 13.53
N SER A 78 -8.19 -2.05 12.54
CA SER A 78 -9.43 -2.83 12.59
C SER A 78 -10.38 -2.51 13.77
N SER A 79 -10.25 -1.32 14.36
CA SER A 79 -11.05 -0.91 15.54
C SER A 79 -12.55 -0.84 15.26
N THR A 80 -12.95 -0.73 13.99
CA THR A 80 -14.34 -0.48 13.56
C THR A 80 -14.83 -1.45 12.46
N ARG A 81 -14.00 -2.37 11.97
CA ARG A 81 -14.37 -3.27 10.85
C ARG A 81 -14.11 -4.74 11.16
N GLN A 82 -14.88 -5.62 10.53
CA GLN A 82 -14.57 -7.05 10.49
C GLN A 82 -13.41 -7.28 9.52
N ALA A 83 -12.41 -8.04 9.95
CA ALA A 83 -11.29 -8.46 9.10
C ALA A 83 -11.77 -9.56 8.13
N ARG A 84 -12.54 -9.14 7.11
CA ARG A 84 -13.03 -10.01 6.05
C ARG A 84 -12.61 -9.43 4.71
N THR A 85 -12.03 -10.30 3.89
CA THR A 85 -11.73 -10.05 2.49
C THR A 85 -12.70 -10.84 1.64
N LEU A 86 -13.26 -10.23 0.60
CA LEU A 86 -14.11 -10.93 -0.36
C LEU A 86 -13.27 -11.39 -1.56
N ASP A 87 -13.54 -12.59 -2.07
CA ASP A 87 -12.87 -13.10 -3.28
C ASP A 87 -13.07 -12.15 -4.47
N SER A 88 -14.23 -11.49 -4.54
CA SER A 88 -14.52 -10.48 -5.56
C SER A 88 -13.62 -9.25 -5.47
N GLU A 89 -13.16 -8.87 -4.27
CA GLU A 89 -12.21 -7.77 -4.08
C GLU A 89 -10.80 -8.22 -4.51
N ALA A 90 -10.37 -9.40 -4.05
CA ALA A 90 -9.07 -9.96 -4.39
C ALA A 90 -8.91 -10.19 -5.91
N ALA A 91 -9.98 -10.66 -6.58
CA ALA A 91 -10.00 -10.87 -8.02
C ALA A 91 -9.75 -9.58 -8.82
N ARG A 92 -10.00 -8.40 -8.25
CA ARG A 92 -9.70 -7.11 -8.92
C ARG A 92 -8.21 -6.85 -9.07
N LEU A 93 -7.35 -7.53 -8.29
CA LEU A 93 -5.90 -7.42 -8.43
C LEU A 93 -5.33 -8.33 -9.51
N ALA A 94 -6.11 -9.26 -10.07
CA ALA A 94 -5.62 -10.20 -11.09
C ALA A 94 -4.94 -9.53 -12.30
N PRO A 95 -5.43 -8.39 -12.83
CA PRO A 95 -4.74 -7.69 -13.93
C PRO A 95 -3.32 -7.21 -13.57
N TRP A 96 -3.05 -7.00 -12.27
CA TRP A 96 -1.76 -6.52 -11.77
C TRP A 96 -0.76 -7.64 -11.46
N ALA A 97 -1.15 -8.92 -11.59
CA ALA A 97 -0.31 -10.05 -11.20
C ALA A 97 1.10 -10.01 -11.81
N GLY A 98 1.22 -9.60 -13.08
CA GLY A 98 2.54 -9.47 -13.73
C GLY A 98 3.40 -8.34 -13.16
N LEU A 99 2.79 -7.19 -12.83
CA LEU A 99 3.49 -6.06 -12.22
C LEU A 99 3.91 -6.41 -10.79
N MET A 100 3.00 -7.00 -10.01
CA MET A 100 3.28 -7.46 -8.65
C MET A 100 4.38 -8.52 -8.64
N ALA A 101 4.33 -9.52 -9.52
CA ALA A 101 5.37 -10.55 -9.60
C ALA A 101 6.77 -10.01 -9.98
N ALA A 102 6.84 -8.80 -10.55
CA ALA A 102 8.08 -8.12 -10.88
C ALA A 102 8.57 -7.17 -9.77
N ASP A 103 7.86 -7.09 -8.64
CA ASP A 103 8.25 -6.24 -7.51
C ASP A 103 9.58 -6.72 -6.90
N PRO A 104 10.66 -5.91 -6.97
CA PRO A 104 11.93 -6.28 -6.37
C PRO A 104 11.85 -6.39 -4.83
N HIS A 105 10.77 -5.90 -4.21
CA HIS A 105 10.58 -5.91 -2.76
C HIS A 105 9.64 -7.02 -2.26
N ILE A 106 9.09 -7.88 -3.13
CA ILE A 106 8.19 -8.97 -2.73
C ILE A 106 8.88 -10.05 -1.87
N GLU A 107 10.22 -10.14 -1.88
CA GLU A 107 10.96 -11.23 -1.21
C GLU A 107 11.61 -10.88 0.15
N TYR A 108 11.34 -9.72 0.74
CA TYR A 108 12.06 -9.30 1.96
C TYR A 108 11.46 -9.76 3.30
N TRP A 109 10.38 -10.55 3.30
CA TRP A 109 9.75 -11.10 4.52
C TRP A 109 9.63 -12.62 4.50
N GLY A 110 10.67 -13.30 4.00
CA GLY A 110 10.85 -14.76 4.09
C GLY A 110 11.61 -15.19 5.33
#